data_AF-A0AAN5CGV2-F1
#
_entry.id   AF-A0AAN5CGV2-F1
#
_cell.length_a   1.000
_cell.length_b   1.000
_cell.length_c   1.000
_cell.angle_alpha   90.00
_cell.angle_beta   90.00
_cell.angle_gamma   90.00
#
_symmetry.space_group_name_H-M   'P 1'
#
loop_
_entity.id
_entity.type
_entity.pdbx_description
1 polymer ?
#
loop_
_entity_poly.entity_id
_entity_poly.type
_entity_poly.pdbx_seq_one_letter_code
_entity_poly.pdbx_strand_id
1 'polypeptide(L)'
;SEPLTTVEEWRKESFDFSRESDDVLIPVTSRAFDALSLILKGSDLPRIRNALAAMDFERSNCVQIDNAEEQSVRSLFFGIIQSL
;
A
#
# COMPACT_ATOMS: atom_id res chain seq x y z
N SER A 1 -17.62 9.97 -1.25
CA SER A 1 -17.38 10.80 -0.06
C SER A 1 -16.02 11.48 -0.23
N GLU A 2 -15.76 12.61 0.43
CA GLU A 2 -14.43 13.27 0.37
C GLU A 2 -13.26 12.30 0.63
N PRO A 3 -13.33 11.36 1.59
CA PRO A 3 -12.27 10.36 1.79
C PRO A 3 -11.99 9.47 0.58
N LEU A 4 -13.01 9.08 -0.20
CA LEU A 4 -12.80 8.25 -1.38
C LEU A 4 -12.08 9.01 -2.50
N THR A 5 -12.41 10.29 -2.69
CA THR A 5 -11.75 11.14 -3.69
C THR A 5 -10.27 11.29 -3.38
N THR A 6 -9.94 11.63 -2.14
CA THR A 6 -8.54 11.76 -1.69
C THR A 6 -7.76 10.44 -1.85
N VAL A 7 -8.38 9.31 -1.50
CA VAL A 7 -7.73 7.99 -1.66
C VAL A 7 -7.51 7.63 -3.13
N GLU A 8 -8.42 8.00 -4.04
CA GLU A 8 -8.21 7.81 -5.48
C GLU A 8 -7.06 8.65 -6.03
N GLU A 9 -6.92 9.88 -5.57
CA GLU A 9 -5.80 10.76 -5.94
C GLU A 9 -4.48 10.16 -5.48
N TRP A 10 -4.37 9.78 -4.19
CA TRP A 10 -3.18 9.13 -3.66
C TRP A 10 -2.89 7.77 -4.31
N ARG A 11 -3.93 7.00 -4.65
CA ARG A 11 -3.77 5.73 -5.40
C ARG A 11 -3.13 5.99 -6.76
N LYS A 12 -3.57 7.02 -7.47
CA LYS A 12 -3.01 7.38 -8.77
C LYS A 12 -1.57 7.87 -8.65
N GLU A 13 -1.30 8.80 -7.74
CA GLU A 13 0.04 9.34 -7.52
C GLU A 13 1.04 8.26 -7.09
N SER A 14 0.65 7.42 -6.13
CA SER A 14 1.52 6.32 -5.67
C SER A 14 1.78 5.28 -6.77
N PHE A 15 0.80 5.02 -7.64
CA PHE A 15 1.00 4.15 -8.81
C PHE A 15 2.02 4.77 -9.78
N ASP A 16 1.89 6.06 -10.08
CA ASP A 16 2.83 6.75 -10.97
C ASP A 16 4.25 6.76 -10.35
N PHE A 17 4.39 7.08 -9.06
CA PHE A 17 5.67 7.02 -8.36
C PHE A 17 6.29 5.62 -8.30
N SER A 18 5.47 4.56 -8.21
CA SER A 18 5.97 3.18 -8.16
C SER A 18 6.70 2.75 -9.43
N ARG A 19 6.51 3.49 -10.53
CA ARG A 19 7.17 3.23 -11.81
C ARG A 19 8.52 3.95 -11.95
N GLU A 20 8.78 4.94 -11.10
CA GLU A 20 9.92 5.84 -11.20
C GLU A 20 10.87 5.73 -10.00
N SER A 21 10.37 5.25 -8.85
CA SER A 21 11.13 5.17 -7.61
C SER A 21 11.79 3.80 -7.43
N ASP A 22 13.05 3.80 -7.01
CA ASP A 22 13.77 2.61 -6.53
C ASP A 22 13.45 2.28 -5.06
N ASP A 23 12.66 3.12 -4.38
CA ASP A 23 12.26 2.85 -2.99
C ASP A 23 11.20 1.76 -2.92
N VAL A 24 11.60 0.63 -2.33
CA VAL A 24 10.81 -0.58 -2.09
C VAL A 24 9.51 -0.33 -1.31
N LEU A 25 9.38 0.78 -0.57
CA LEU A 25 8.14 1.15 0.12
C LEU A 25 7.03 1.68 -0.79
N ILE A 26 7.39 2.23 -1.95
CA ILE A 26 6.41 2.85 -2.86
C ILE A 26 5.46 1.79 -3.45
N PRO A 27 5.92 0.62 -3.93
CA PRO A 27 5.04 -0.47 -4.32
C PRO A 27 4.06 -0.89 -3.22
N VAL A 28 4.52 -1.00 -1.97
CA VAL A 28 3.67 -1.39 -0.83
C VAL A 28 2.58 -0.35 -0.57
N THR A 29 2.96 0.93 -0.61
CA THR A 29 2.04 2.06 -0.42
C THR A 29 1.00 2.13 -1.54
N SER A 30 1.41 1.88 -2.78
CA SER A 30 0.48 1.80 -3.92
C SER A 30 -0.56 0.71 -3.75
N ARG A 31 -0.16 -0.49 -3.28
CA ARG A 31 -1.11 -1.58 -2.95
C ARG A 31 -2.04 -1.22 -1.81
N ALA A 32 -1.54 -0.53 -0.78
CA ALA A 32 -2.36 -0.10 0.35
C ALA A 32 -3.49 0.87 -0.09
N PHE A 33 -3.18 1.84 -0.96
CA PHE A 33 -4.21 2.73 -1.50
C PHE A 33 -5.20 2.03 -2.43
N ASP A 34 -4.77 1.01 -3.17
CA ASP A 34 -5.70 0.20 -3.97
C ASP A 34 -6.68 -0.60 -3.09
N ALA A 35 -6.18 -1.23 -2.03
CA ALA A 35 -7.03 -1.93 -1.06
C ALA A 35 -8.00 -0.97 -0.36
N LEU A 36 -7.51 0.19 0.10
CA LEU A 36 -8.34 1.21 0.76
C LEU A 36 -9.41 1.79 -0.18
N SER A 37 -9.07 2.03 -1.45
CA SER A 37 -10.02 2.43 -2.48
C SER A 37 -11.16 1.41 -2.63
N LEU A 38 -10.83 0.11 -2.72
CA LEU A 38 -11.83 -0.94 -2.87
C LEU A 38 -12.76 -1.04 -1.65
N ILE A 39 -12.21 -0.89 -0.45
CA ILE A 39 -12.97 -0.85 0.82
C ILE A 39 -13.91 0.34 0.81
N LEU A 40 -13.42 1.55 0.52
CA LEU A 40 -14.23 2.77 0.53
C LEU A 40 -15.30 2.81 -0.57
N LYS A 41 -15.06 2.14 -1.70
CA LYS A 41 -16.06 1.94 -2.75
C LYS A 41 -17.16 0.95 -2.36
N GLY A 42 -16.98 0.18 -1.28
CA GLY A 42 -17.88 -0.91 -0.92
C GLY A 42 -17.85 -2.04 -1.96
N SER A 43 -16.66 -2.34 -2.49
CA SER A 43 -16.48 -3.43 -3.45
C SER A 43 -16.81 -4.79 -2.84
N ASP A 44 -16.96 -5.82 -3.66
CA ASP A 44 -17.22 -7.17 -3.18
C ASP A 44 -16.04 -7.73 -2.35
N LEU A 45 -16.39 -8.52 -1.34
CA LEU A 45 -15.42 -9.07 -0.39
C LEU A 45 -14.27 -9.86 -1.04
N PRO A 46 -14.49 -10.68 -2.09
CA PRO A 46 -13.38 -11.34 -2.79
C PRO A 46 -12.35 -10.36 -3.37
N ARG A 47 -12.79 -9.26 -3.99
CA ARG A 47 -11.87 -8.25 -4.52
C ARG A 47 -11.07 -7.57 -3.43
N ILE A 48 -11.73 -7.21 -2.32
CA ILE A 48 -11.06 -6.59 -1.17
C ILE A 48 -9.98 -7.54 -0.61
N ARG A 49 -10.32 -8.82 -0.42
CA ARG A 49 -9.37 -9.84 0.07
C ARG A 49 -8.17 -10.01 -0.86
N ASN A 50 -8.39 -10.02 -2.18
CA ASN A 50 -7.31 -10.14 -3.14
C ASN A 50 -6.37 -8.92 -3.09
N ALA A 51 -6.90 -7.72 -2.92
CA ALA A 51 -6.08 -6.51 -2.80
C ALA A 51 -5.26 -6.49 -1.50
N LEU A 52 -5.86 -6.90 -0.37
CA LEU A 52 -5.14 -7.03 0.90
C LEU A 52 -4.04 -8.10 0.82
N ALA A 53 -4.30 -9.24 0.16
CA ALA A 53 -3.29 -10.27 -0.05
C ALA A 53 -2.12 -9.78 -0.92
N ALA A 54 -2.41 -9.01 -1.98
CA ALA A 54 -1.38 -8.39 -2.82
C ALA A 54 -0.55 -7.37 -2.02
N MET A 55 -1.18 -6.58 -1.15
CA MET A 55 -0.49 -5.65 -0.26
C MET A 55 0.45 -6.38 0.72
N ASP A 56 -0.01 -7.46 1.37
CA ASP A 56 0.82 -8.22 2.31
C ASP A 56 1.98 -8.95 1.62
N PHE A 57 1.78 -9.39 0.37
CA PHE A 57 2.85 -9.93 -0.46
C PHE A 57 3.94 -8.89 -0.74
N GLU A 58 3.57 -7.68 -1.20
CA GLU A 58 4.55 -6.61 -1.44
C GLU A 58 5.24 -6.18 -0.14
N ARG A 59 4.51 -6.10 0.98
CA ARG A 59 5.09 -5.82 2.30
C ARG A 59 6.14 -6.85 2.67
N SER A 60 5.83 -8.14 2.49
CA SER A 60 6.74 -9.23 2.82
C SER A 60 8.00 -9.18 1.96
N ASN A 61 7.86 -8.91 0.66
CA ASN A 61 9.02 -8.72 -0.23
C ASN A 61 9.85 -7.50 0.18
N CYS A 62 9.19 -6.38 0.49
CA CYS A 62 9.86 -5.16 0.92
C CYS A 62 10.68 -5.42 2.18
N VAL A 63 10.13 -6.08 3.20
CA VAL A 63 10.86 -6.41 4.44
C VAL A 63 12.07 -7.32 4.19
N GLN A 64 12.01 -8.21 3.20
CA GLN A 64 13.14 -9.09 2.86
C GLN A 64 14.26 -8.38 2.09
N ILE A 65 13.90 -7.38 1.29
CA ILE A 65 14.83 -6.67 0.39
C ILE A 65 15.39 -5.41 1.07
N ASP A 66 14.63 -4.83 2.00
CA ASP A 66 14.95 -3.58 2.67
C ASP A 66 15.99 -3.77 3.78
N ASN A 67 17.26 -3.62 3.40
CA ASN A 67 18.40 -3.54 4.32
C ASN A 67 18.64 -2.12 4.87
N ALA A 68 17.74 -1.15 4.64
CA ALA A 68 18.01 0.26 4.92
C ALA A 68 18.11 0.57 6.43
N GLU A 69 19.19 1.25 6.79
CA GLU A 69 19.60 1.63 8.15
C GLU A 69 18.64 2.60 8.88
N GLU A 70 17.55 3.06 8.25
CA GLU A 70 16.52 3.91 8.87
C GLU A 70 15.25 3.13 9.24
N GLN A 71 15.37 2.25 10.24
CA GLN A 71 14.29 1.32 10.58
C GLN A 71 13.04 1.94 11.21
N SER A 72 13.09 3.11 11.86
CA SER A 72 11.98 3.57 12.72
C SER A 72 10.74 4.03 11.94
N VAL A 73 10.91 4.87 10.92
CA VAL A 73 9.82 5.34 10.04
C VAL A 73 9.29 4.19 9.19
N ARG A 74 10.18 3.33 8.67
CA ARG A 74 9.80 2.17 7.86
C ARG A 74 9.06 1.12 8.70
N SER A 75 9.50 0.86 9.93
CA SER A 75 8.80 -0.02 10.88
C SER A 75 7.41 0.49 11.25
N LEU A 76 7.27 1.81 11.43
CA LEU A 76 5.95 2.41 11.65
C LEU A 76 5.04 2.16 10.44
N PHE A 77 5.53 2.37 9.23
CA PHE A 77 4.80 2.10 8.00
C PHE A 77 4.36 0.64 7.88
N PHE A 78 5.28 -0.30 8.07
CA PHE A 78 4.95 -1.72 8.03
C PHE A 78 3.97 -2.13 9.14
N GLY A 79 4.08 -1.56 10.34
CA GLY A 79 3.14 -1.82 11.44
C GLY A 79 1.73 -1.33 11.14
N ILE A 80 1.59 -0.16 10.50
CA ILE A 80 0.29 0.34 10.02
C ILE A 80 -0.29 -0.62 8.98
N ILE A 81 0.51 -1.01 7.98
CA ILE A 81 0.08 -1.92 6.91
C ILE A 81 -0.33 -3.29 7.47
N GLN A 82 0.41 -3.83 8.45
CA GLN A 82 0.10 -5.11 9.09
C GLN A 82 -1.21 -5.08 9.90
N SER A 83 -1.68 -3.89 10.30
CA SER A 83 -2.89 -3.72 11.11
C SER A 83 -4.17 -3.54 10.27
N LEU A 84 -4.03 -3.41 8.94
CA LEU A 84 -5.13 -3.31 7.98
C LEU A 84 -5.61 -4.69 7.52
#